data_AF-A0A9E3D4W9-F1
#
_entry.id   AF-A0A9E3D4W9-F1
#
_cell.length_a   1.000
_cell.length_b   1.000
_cell.length_c   1.000
_cell.angle_alpha   90.00
_cell.angle_beta   90.00
_cell.angle_gamma   90.00
#
_symmetry.space_group_name_H-M   'P 1'
#
loop_
_entity.id
_entity.type
_entity.pdbx_description
1 polymer ?
#
loop_
_entity_poly.entity_id
_entity_poly.type
_entity_poly.pdbx_seq_one_letter_code
_entity_poly.pdbx_strand_id
1 'polypeptide(L)'
;MESRIRIVPINTVDAAFLDRLAPCLEERFLANARVERSLVVPRSSLNASRGQLFVATLTTKVQRAHRQAEAVLLAVTDFDLYKTSHRFV
;
A
#
# COMPACT_ATOMS: atom_id res chain seq x y z
N MET A 1 -4.66 7.18 -23.43
CA MET A 1 -4.39 6.10 -22.47
C MET A 1 -4.59 6.70 -21.10
N GLU A 2 -5.71 6.40 -20.43
CA GLU A 2 -5.99 6.97 -19.10
C GLU A 2 -5.06 6.34 -18.07
N SER A 3 -4.20 7.16 -17.46
CA SER A 3 -3.37 6.75 -16.33
C SER A 3 -4.26 6.28 -15.18
N ARG A 4 -3.97 5.11 -14.60
CA ARG A 4 -4.74 4.53 -13.48
C ARG A 4 -3.87 4.44 -12.23
N ILE A 5 -4.45 4.80 -11.09
CA ILE A 5 -3.89 4.61 -9.74
C ILE A 5 -4.68 3.49 -9.06
N ARG A 6 -3.96 2.46 -8.60
CA ARG A 6 -4.54 1.31 -7.90
C ARG A 6 -4.16 1.40 -6.44
N ILE A 7 -5.15 1.58 -5.57
CA ILE A 7 -4.95 1.70 -4.13
C ILE A 7 -5.16 0.31 -3.52
N VAL A 8 -4.09 -0.28 -3.00
CA VAL A 8 -4.13 -1.62 -2.38
C VAL A 8 -4.00 -1.47 -0.87
N PRO A 9 -5.09 -1.62 -0.10
CA PRO A 9 -4.96 -1.69 1.34
C PRO A 9 -4.22 -2.96 1.76
N ILE A 10 -3.42 -2.85 2.81
CA ILE A 10 -2.71 -3.97 3.44
C ILE A 10 -3.41 -4.25 4.76
N ASN A 11 -3.90 -5.48 4.93
CA ASN A 11 -4.74 -5.88 6.07
C ASN A 11 -5.95 -4.96 6.26
N THR A 12 -6.03 -4.27 7.40
CA THR A 12 -7.18 -3.47 7.81
C THR A 12 -6.79 -2.01 7.75
N VAL A 13 -7.16 -1.35 6.65
CA VAL A 13 -7.14 0.10 6.53
C VAL A 13 -8.59 0.57 6.55
N ASP A 14 -8.87 1.66 7.27
CA ASP A 14 -10.22 2.22 7.39
C ASP A 14 -10.84 2.51 6.02
N ALA A 15 -12.02 1.97 5.77
CA ALA A 15 -12.71 2.12 4.49
C ALA A 15 -13.12 3.58 4.25
N ALA A 16 -13.57 4.29 5.29
CA ALA A 16 -13.96 5.69 5.16
C ALA A 16 -12.77 6.62 4.84
N PHE A 17 -11.55 6.24 5.25
CA PHE A 17 -10.33 6.89 4.78
C PHE A 17 -10.06 6.60 3.30
N LEU A 18 -10.15 5.34 2.87
CA LEU A 18 -9.90 4.96 1.46
C LEU A 18 -10.90 5.59 0.50
N ASP A 19 -12.18 5.65 0.88
CA ASP A 19 -13.26 6.25 0.10
C ASP A 19 -13.06 7.76 -0.10
N ARG A 20 -12.40 8.43 0.85
CA ARG A 20 -12.00 9.83 0.73
C ARG A 20 -10.69 10.02 -0.02
N LEU A 21 -9.74 9.09 0.14
CA LEU A 21 -8.42 9.16 -0.50
C LEU A 21 -8.54 9.04 -2.02
N ALA A 22 -9.37 8.13 -2.52
CA ALA A 22 -9.53 7.90 -3.95
C ALA A 22 -9.87 9.18 -4.74
N PRO A 23 -10.98 9.90 -4.48
CA PRO A 23 -11.31 11.11 -5.22
C PRO A 23 -10.24 12.22 -5.09
N CYS A 24 -9.59 12.35 -3.92
CA CYS A 24 -8.49 13.30 -3.77
C CYS A 24 -7.30 12.99 -4.69
N LEU A 25 -6.97 11.71 -4.90
CA LEU A 25 -5.94 11.30 -5.86
C LEU A 25 -6.39 11.54 -7.30
N GLU A 26 -7.67 11.31 -7.61
CA GLU A 26 -8.22 11.58 -8.95
C GLU A 26 -8.10 13.05 -9.33
N GLU A 27 -8.55 13.95 -8.44
CA GLU A 27 -8.48 15.39 -8.65
C GLU A 27 -7.03 15.89 -8.77
N ARG A 28 -6.14 15.38 -7.91
CA ARG A 28 -4.76 15.89 -7.84
C ARG A 28 -3.89 15.47 -9.01
N PHE A 29 -4.13 14.26 -9.54
CA PHE A 29 -3.30 13.65 -10.57
C PHE A 29 -4.01 13.55 -11.93
N LEU A 30 -5.28 13.95 -12.03
CA LEU A 30 -6.11 13.82 -13.24
C LEU A 30 -6.09 12.39 -13.80
N ALA A 31 -6.17 11.41 -12.89
CA ALA A 31 -6.01 9.99 -13.18
C ALA A 31 -7.05 9.18 -12.40
N ASN A 32 -7.66 8.15 -12.99
CA ASN A 32 -8.65 7.35 -12.28
C ASN A 32 -8.00 6.56 -11.13
N ALA A 33 -8.57 6.64 -9.94
CA ALA A 33 -8.09 5.98 -8.74
C ALA A 33 -9.10 4.93 -8.30
N ARG A 34 -8.65 3.69 -8.14
CA ARG A 34 -9.51 2.56 -7.74
C ARG A 34 -8.94 1.87 -6.52
N VAL A 35 -9.79 1.70 -5.50
CA VAL A 35 -9.50 0.86 -4.35
C VAL A 35 -9.67 -0.61 -4.74
N GLU A 36 -8.63 -1.40 -4.51
CA GLU A 36 -8.54 -2.83 -4.80
C GLU A 36 -8.87 -3.65 -3.54
N ARG A 37 -8.96 -4.98 -3.70
CA ARG A 37 -9.06 -5.88 -2.55
C ARG A 37 -7.81 -5.77 -1.68
N SER A 38 -8.01 -5.89 -0.37
CA SER A 38 -6.92 -5.87 0.60
C SER A 38 -5.98 -7.06 0.41
N LEU A 39 -4.67 -6.78 0.50
CA LEU A 39 -3.63 -7.79 0.55
C LEU A 39 -3.35 -8.15 2.01
N VAL A 40 -3.51 -9.43 2.34
CA VAL A 40 -3.23 -9.93 3.69
C VAL A 40 -1.72 -10.14 3.89
N VAL A 41 -1.17 -9.50 4.92
CA VAL A 41 0.21 -9.67 5.37
C VAL A 41 0.19 -10.16 6.82
N PRO A 42 0.70 -11.37 7.10
CA PRO A 42 0.64 -11.92 8.45
C PRO A 42 1.54 -11.15 9.41
N ARG A 43 1.09 -10.96 10.65
CA ARG A 43 1.87 -10.27 11.70
C ARG A 43 3.20 -10.95 12.03
N SER A 44 3.35 -12.24 11.70
CA SER A 44 4.64 -12.93 11.76
C SER A 44 5.71 -12.37 10.80
N SER A 45 5.33 -11.50 9.85
CA SER A 45 6.27 -10.77 8.99
C SER A 45 6.89 -9.55 9.66
N LEU A 46 6.41 -9.16 10.85
CA LEU A 46 6.97 -8.03 11.60
C LEU A 46 8.31 -8.43 12.23
N ASN A 47 9.22 -7.46 12.30
CA ASN A 47 10.43 -7.61 13.09
C ASN A 47 10.04 -7.68 14.57
N ALA A 48 10.34 -8.80 15.25
CA ALA A 48 9.91 -9.05 16.62
C ALA A 48 10.42 -8.01 17.63
N SER A 49 11.62 -7.47 17.44
CA SER A 49 12.19 -6.46 18.33
C SER A 49 11.57 -5.07 18.12
N ARG A 50 11.14 -4.75 16.91
CA ARG A 50 10.63 -3.41 16.54
C ARG A 50 9.11 -3.32 16.53
N GLY A 51 8.41 -4.43 16.30
CA GLY A 51 6.99 -4.41 15.97
C GLY A 51 6.68 -3.77 14.61
N GLN A 52 7.70 -3.57 13.76
CA GLN A 52 7.61 -2.88 12.47
C GLN A 52 7.78 -3.85 11.30
N LEU A 53 7.21 -3.50 10.14
CA LEU A 53 7.39 -4.25 8.89
C LEU A 53 8.53 -3.65 8.06
N PHE A 54 9.42 -4.50 7.55
CA PHE A 54 10.50 -4.04 6.67
C PHE A 54 9.93 -3.63 5.30
N VAL A 55 10.21 -2.40 4.86
CA VAL A 55 9.61 -1.83 3.65
C VAL A 55 9.86 -2.70 2.42
N ALA A 56 11.07 -3.23 2.24
CA ALA A 56 11.40 -4.05 1.08
C ALA A 56 10.64 -5.39 1.07
N THR A 57 10.34 -5.95 2.24
CA THR A 57 9.51 -7.15 2.38
C THR A 57 8.08 -6.87 1.95
N LEU A 58 7.51 -5.74 2.37
CA LEU A 58 6.17 -5.33 1.95
C LEU A 58 6.12 -5.09 0.43
N THR A 59 7.06 -4.30 -0.10
CA THR A 59 7.17 -4.02 -1.54
C THR A 59 7.22 -5.30 -2.36
N THR A 60 8.04 -6.28 -1.94
CA THR A 60 8.16 -7.57 -2.64
C THR A 60 6.84 -8.35 -2.61
N LYS A 61 6.12 -8.36 -1.48
CA LYS A 61 4.81 -9.04 -1.38
C LYS A 61 3.77 -8.38 -2.29
N VAL A 62 3.71 -7.05 -2.30
CA VAL A 62 2.80 -6.27 -3.15
C VAL A 62 3.09 -6.51 -4.64
N GLN A 63 4.36 -6.42 -5.05
CA GLN A 63 4.78 -6.68 -6.42
C GLN A 63 4.46 -8.10 -6.89
N ARG A 64 4.58 -9.10 -5.99
CA ARG A 64 4.22 -10.49 -6.28
C ARG A 64 2.72 -10.68 -6.45
N ALA A 65 1.91 -10.01 -5.63
CA ALA A 65 0.45 -10.10 -5.67
C ALA A 65 -0.16 -9.34 -6.87
N HIS A 66 0.49 -8.27 -7.33
CA HIS A 66 -0.01 -7.39 -8.38
C HIS A 66 1.00 -7.27 -9.53
N ARG A 67 1.36 -8.39 -10.16
CA ARG A 67 2.26 -8.39 -11.33
C ARG A 67 1.62 -7.62 -12.50
N GLN A 68 2.42 -6.78 -13.16
CA GLN A 68 2.17 -6.25 -14.52
C GLN A 68 0.81 -5.58 -14.73
N ALA A 69 0.61 -4.41 -14.13
CA ALA A 69 -0.41 -3.47 -14.59
C ALA A 69 0.28 -2.20 -15.09
N GLU A 70 -0.19 -1.63 -16.22
CA GLU A 70 0.20 -0.29 -16.73
C GLU A 70 -0.38 0.83 -15.86
N ALA A 71 -0.32 0.66 -14.54
CA ALA A 71 -0.96 1.52 -13.55
C ALA A 71 -0.01 1.75 -12.38
N VAL A 72 -0.06 2.94 -11.80
CA VAL A 72 0.64 3.24 -10.55
C VAL A 72 -0.05 2.47 -9.43
N LEU A 73 0.71 1.74 -8.62
CA LEU A 73 0.18 1.02 -7.45
C LEU A 73 0.58 1.74 -6.16
N LEU A 74 -0.42 2.14 -5.39
CA LEU A 74 -0.28 2.74 -4.06
C LEU A 74 -0.70 1.71 -3.01
N ALA A 75 0.26 1.11 -2.32
CA ALA A 75 -0.03 0.24 -1.17
C ALA A 75 -0.21 1.11 0.09
N VAL A 76 -1.30 0.89 0.83
CA VAL A 76 -1.62 1.63 2.06
C VAL A 76 -1.69 0.65 3.22
N THR A 77 -0.99 0.91 4.32
CA THR A 77 -0.85 -0.02 5.45
C THR A 77 -0.97 0.71 6.78
N ASP A 78 -1.49 0.02 7.79
CA ASP A 78 -1.52 0.46 9.19
C ASP A 78 -0.26 0.06 9.97
N PHE A 79 0.52 -0.89 9.46
CA PHE A 79 1.83 -1.21 10.02
C PHE A 79 2.82 -0.05 9.94
N ASP A 80 3.55 0.15 11.04
CA ASP A 80 4.74 1.00 11.04
C ASP A 80 5.86 0.34 10.22
N LEU A 81 6.48 1.11 9.34
CA LEU A 81 7.46 0.63 8.36
C LEU A 81 8.86 1.05 8.75
N TYR A 82 9.85 0.20 8.48
CA TYR A 82 11.25 0.56 8.63
C TYR A 82 12.09 0.17 7.41
N LYS A 83 13.24 0.83 7.26
CA LYS A 83 14.32 0.44 6.35
C LYS A 83 15.66 0.45 7.09
N THR A 84 16.69 -0.14 6.50
CA THR A 84 18.02 -0.22 7.12
C THR A 84 18.52 1.17 7.51
N SER A 85 19.10 1.28 8.70
CA SER A 85 19.62 2.54 9.26
C SER A 85 18.58 3.64 9.53
N HIS A 86 17.28 3.33 9.49
CA HIS A 86 16.20 4.29 9.77
C HIS A 86 15.29 3.79 10.90
N ARG A 87 14.76 4.70 11.71
CA ARG A 87 13.84 4.36 12.81
C ARG A 87 12.44 4.00 12.28
N PHE A 88 11.94 4.75 11.30
CA PHE A 88 10.70 4.52 10.56
C PHE A 88 10.85 5.08 9.12
N VAL A 89 9.87 4.82 8.24
CA VAL A 89 9.77 5.34 6.87
C VAL A 89 8.61 6.32 6.76
#